data_AF-A0A3E2HQS0-F1
#
_entry.id   AF-A0A3E2HQS0-F1
#
_cell.length_a   1.000
_cell.length_b   1.000
_cell.length_c   1.000
_cell.angle_alpha   90.00
_cell.angle_beta   90.00
_cell.angle_gamma   90.00
#
_symmetry.space_group_name_H-M   'P 1'
#
loop_
_entity.id
_entity.type
_entity.pdbx_description
1 polymer ?
#
loop_
_entity_poly.entity_id
_entity_poly.type
_entity_poly.pdbx_seq_one_letter_code
_entity_poly.pdbx_strand_id
1 'polypeptide(L)'
;MASFLDIAKQFTEFYYNQFDQDRKQLAPLYRDNSMLTFESASIQGVAPIIEKLSSLPFEKVKHAVSTLDAQPSSEAGGILILITGQLLVDEEQRPMNYSQAFQLLPDGSGSYFIFNDIFKGVRDAEFQTGVICIFLCFALGIANCFHISLVILFSIICLVSAFLIIFIEVPLLLRICPTSSTFDAFMRRFTTNYMRAGIYGVMALVQWLSLIVKTTSLVAAAVLLTIAAAFYALAGVKGQGFVGSKTLGGQGVAQMII
;
A
#
# COMPACT_ATOMS: atom_id res chain seq x y z
N MET A 1 -31.41 -24.43 13.08
CA MET A 1 -30.75 -24.00 11.83
C MET A 1 -29.72 -22.96 12.21
N ALA A 2 -28.45 -23.16 11.86
CA ALA A 2 -27.43 -22.12 12.06
C ALA A 2 -27.80 -20.89 11.21
N SER A 3 -27.56 -19.69 11.74
CA SER A 3 -27.76 -18.47 10.96
C SER A 3 -26.78 -18.46 9.77
N PHE A 4 -27.15 -17.89 8.63
CA PHE A 4 -26.23 -17.71 7.50
C PHE A 4 -24.95 -16.96 7.92
N LEU A 5 -25.04 -16.10 8.93
CA LEU A 5 -23.90 -15.40 9.51
C LEU A 5 -22.93 -16.35 10.25
N ASP A 6 -23.46 -17.35 10.95
CA ASP A 6 -22.63 -18.34 11.65
C ASP A 6 -21.93 -19.26 10.65
N ILE A 7 -22.64 -19.66 9.59
CA ILE A 7 -22.07 -20.42 8.47
C ILE A 7 -20.95 -19.62 7.80
N ALA A 8 -21.18 -18.33 7.53
CA ALA A 8 -20.17 -17.46 6.93
C ALA A 8 -18.92 -17.35 7.81
N LYS A 9 -19.08 -17.14 9.13
CA LYS A 9 -17.94 -17.09 10.07
C LYS A 9 -17.16 -18.39 10.10
N GLN A 10 -17.84 -19.54 10.22
CA GLN A 10 -17.19 -20.86 10.23
C GLN A 10 -16.48 -21.15 8.92
N PHE A 11 -17.11 -20.85 7.79
CA PHE A 11 -16.50 -20.98 6.47
C PHE A 11 -15.25 -20.12 6.35
N THR A 12 -15.33 -18.85 6.74
CA THR A 12 -14.21 -17.91 6.63
C THR A 12 -13.02 -18.34 7.51
N GLU A 13 -13.28 -18.76 8.74
CA GLU A 13 -12.24 -19.30 9.63
C GLU A 13 -11.61 -20.57 9.05
N PHE A 14 -12.42 -21.50 8.57
CA PHE A 14 -11.94 -22.73 7.94
C PHE A 14 -11.09 -22.45 6.69
N TYR A 15 -11.62 -21.63 5.76
CA TYR A 15 -10.96 -21.29 4.51
C TYR A 15 -9.59 -20.64 4.76
N TYR A 16 -9.53 -19.61 5.60
CA TYR A 16 -8.26 -18.91 5.85
C TYR A 16 -7.26 -19.75 6.64
N ASN A 17 -7.71 -20.53 7.63
CA ASN A 17 -6.82 -21.46 8.33
C ASN A 17 -6.21 -22.47 7.35
N GLN A 18 -6.99 -22.95 6.39
CA GLN A 18 -6.51 -23.88 5.38
C GLN A 18 -5.56 -23.20 4.39
N PHE A 19 -5.89 -21.97 3.95
CA PHE A 19 -5.07 -21.17 3.06
C PHE A 19 -3.68 -20.87 3.67
N ASP A 20 -3.66 -20.51 4.95
CA ASP A 20 -2.45 -20.14 5.69
C ASP A 20 -1.51 -21.33 5.93
N GLN A 21 -2.06 -22.55 5.96
CA GLN A 21 -1.29 -23.78 6.19
C GLN A 21 -0.88 -24.46 4.88
N ASP A 22 -1.84 -24.78 4.01
CA ASP A 22 -1.64 -25.49 2.75
C ASP A 22 -2.78 -25.20 1.78
N ARG A 23 -2.52 -24.32 0.81
CA ARG A 23 -3.49 -23.87 -0.19
C ARG A 23 -4.03 -25.00 -1.07
N LYS A 24 -3.31 -26.13 -1.18
CA LYS A 24 -3.77 -27.28 -1.99
C LYS A 24 -5.00 -27.94 -1.39
N GLN A 25 -5.16 -27.85 -0.07
CA GLN A 25 -6.30 -28.42 0.65
C GLN A 25 -7.59 -27.60 0.49
N LEU A 26 -7.54 -26.46 -0.23
CA LEU A 26 -8.73 -25.72 -0.62
C LEU A 26 -9.48 -26.37 -1.80
N ALA A 27 -8.86 -27.32 -2.51
CA ALA A 27 -9.45 -27.96 -3.70
C ALA A 27 -10.89 -28.48 -3.48
N PRO A 28 -11.24 -29.13 -2.35
CA PRO A 28 -12.60 -29.63 -2.11
C PRO A 28 -13.65 -28.53 -1.93
N LEU A 29 -13.26 -27.28 -1.71
CA LEU A 29 -14.17 -26.15 -1.56
C LEU A 29 -14.63 -25.59 -2.91
N TYR A 30 -13.94 -25.91 -4.00
CA TYR A 30 -14.29 -25.46 -5.35
C TYR A 30 -14.95 -26.59 -6.17
N ARG A 31 -15.55 -26.23 -7.30
CA ARG A 31 -16.17 -27.10 -8.30
C ARG A 31 -15.72 -26.65 -9.70
N ASP A 32 -16.05 -27.43 -10.73
CA ASP A 32 -15.65 -27.13 -12.11
C ASP A 32 -16.24 -25.81 -12.63
N ASN A 33 -17.41 -25.42 -12.12
CA ASN A 33 -18.07 -24.16 -12.45
C ASN A 33 -17.66 -23.00 -11.52
N SER A 34 -16.79 -23.22 -10.55
CA SER A 34 -16.30 -22.14 -9.67
C SER A 34 -15.43 -21.16 -10.44
N MET A 35 -15.51 -19.89 -10.06
CA MET A 35 -14.65 -18.85 -10.60
C MET A 35 -13.90 -18.12 -9.49
N LEU A 36 -12.60 -17.89 -9.74
CA LEU A 36 -11.75 -16.99 -8.98
C LEU A 36 -11.41 -15.78 -9.86
N THR A 37 -11.66 -14.57 -9.35
CA THR A 37 -11.06 -13.35 -9.88
C THR A 37 -10.02 -12.86 -8.90
N PHE A 38 -8.75 -13.04 -9.24
CA PHE A 38 -7.62 -12.64 -8.39
C PHE A 38 -6.86 -11.48 -9.04
N GLU A 39 -6.87 -10.31 -8.39
CA GLU A 39 -6.23 -9.10 -8.93
C GLU A 39 -6.66 -8.75 -10.36
N SER A 40 -7.93 -8.98 -10.69
CA SER A 40 -8.55 -8.79 -12.02
C SER A 40 -8.29 -9.90 -13.05
N ALA A 41 -7.47 -10.92 -12.74
CA ALA A 41 -7.34 -12.12 -13.57
C ALA A 41 -8.47 -13.11 -13.23
N SER A 42 -9.26 -13.50 -14.23
CA SER A 42 -10.36 -14.45 -14.05
C SER A 42 -9.93 -15.87 -14.40
N ILE A 43 -10.24 -16.81 -13.53
CA ILE A 43 -9.82 -18.20 -13.56
C ILE A 43 -11.03 -19.06 -13.23
N GLN A 44 -11.25 -20.14 -13.98
CA GLN A 44 -12.38 -21.03 -13.78
C GLN A 44 -11.90 -22.47 -13.52
N GLY A 45 -12.61 -23.16 -12.63
CA GLY A 45 -12.41 -24.57 -12.33
C GLY A 45 -11.37 -24.83 -11.25
N VAL A 46 -11.45 -26.01 -10.62
CA VAL A 46 -10.67 -26.34 -9.42
C VAL A 46 -9.16 -26.31 -9.66
N ALA A 47 -8.66 -27.02 -10.67
CA ALA A 47 -7.23 -27.15 -10.88
C ALA A 47 -6.53 -25.81 -11.18
N PRO A 48 -7.03 -24.97 -12.12
CA PRO A 48 -6.46 -23.64 -12.37
C PRO A 48 -6.50 -22.70 -11.15
N ILE A 49 -7.58 -22.77 -10.36
CA ILE A 49 -7.71 -21.99 -9.11
C ILE A 49 -6.59 -22.38 -8.14
N ILE A 50 -6.43 -23.68 -7.87
CA ILE A 50 -5.42 -24.17 -6.91
C ILE A 50 -4.00 -23.90 -7.41
N GLU A 51 -3.76 -23.98 -8.71
CA GLU A 51 -2.49 -23.60 -9.33
C GLU A 51 -2.18 -22.11 -9.10
N LYS A 52 -3.16 -21.21 -9.31
CA LYS A 52 -2.96 -19.78 -9.05
C LYS A 52 -2.69 -19.52 -7.57
N LEU A 53 -3.46 -20.10 -6.66
CA LEU A 53 -3.25 -19.90 -5.22
C LEU A 53 -1.88 -20.44 -4.78
N SER A 54 -1.45 -21.58 -5.33
CA SER A 54 -0.15 -22.19 -5.01
C SER A 54 1.04 -21.43 -5.60
N SER A 55 0.87 -20.69 -6.70
CA SER A 55 1.94 -19.94 -7.36
C SER A 55 2.20 -18.55 -6.76
N LEU A 56 1.41 -18.11 -5.77
CA LEU A 56 1.63 -16.83 -5.10
C LEU A 56 2.99 -16.83 -4.38
N PRO A 57 3.85 -15.81 -4.58
CA PRO A 57 5.25 -15.84 -4.16
C PRO A 57 5.43 -15.41 -2.71
N PHE A 58 4.82 -16.17 -1.81
CA PHE A 58 5.05 -16.08 -0.38
C PHE A 58 4.96 -17.46 0.26
N GLU A 59 5.87 -17.75 1.17
CA GLU A 59 5.94 -19.05 1.86
C GLU A 59 4.96 -19.09 3.03
N LYS A 60 4.93 -18.04 3.84
CA LYS A 60 3.99 -17.92 4.97
C LYS A 60 3.07 -16.74 4.79
N VAL A 61 1.79 -16.97 5.03
CA VAL A 61 0.79 -15.91 5.08
C VAL A 61 -0.11 -16.17 6.28
N LYS A 62 -0.57 -15.09 6.91
CA LYS A 62 -1.62 -15.14 7.91
C LYS A 62 -2.70 -14.13 7.56
N HIS A 63 -3.93 -14.60 7.46
CA HIS A 63 -5.08 -13.71 7.29
C HIS A 63 -5.54 -13.19 8.65
N ALA A 64 -5.66 -11.87 8.77
CA ALA A 64 -6.27 -11.19 9.90
C ALA A 64 -7.55 -10.50 9.43
N VAL A 65 -8.70 -11.12 9.72
CA VAL A 65 -10.01 -10.60 9.34
C VAL A 65 -10.35 -9.38 10.20
N SER A 66 -10.70 -8.26 9.54
CA SER A 66 -11.12 -7.02 10.19
C SER A 66 -12.64 -6.92 10.25
N THR A 67 -13.32 -7.12 9.12
CA THR A 67 -14.79 -7.15 9.03
C THR A 67 -15.25 -8.34 8.21
N LEU A 68 -16.44 -8.84 8.55
CA LEU A 68 -17.13 -9.89 7.81
C LEU A 68 -18.61 -9.56 7.82
N ASP A 69 -19.17 -9.39 6.63
CA ASP A 69 -20.58 -9.12 6.39
C ASP A 69 -21.13 -10.22 5.48
N ALA A 70 -22.32 -10.73 5.79
CA ALA A 70 -22.92 -11.82 5.04
C ALA A 70 -24.42 -11.58 4.78
N GLN A 71 -24.89 -12.02 3.62
CA GLN A 71 -26.29 -11.95 3.20
C GLN A 71 -26.69 -13.23 2.45
N PRO A 72 -27.97 -13.64 2.48
CA PRO A 72 -28.46 -14.66 1.56
C PRO A 72 -28.36 -14.15 0.11
N SER A 73 -27.77 -14.94 -0.79
CA SER A 73 -27.54 -14.55 -2.19
C SER A 73 -28.57 -15.10 -3.17
N SER A 74 -29.36 -16.09 -2.75
CA SER A 74 -30.38 -16.73 -3.60
C SER A 74 -31.46 -17.41 -2.76
N GLU A 75 -32.64 -17.60 -3.35
CA GLU A 75 -33.74 -18.36 -2.74
C GLU A 75 -33.39 -19.85 -2.53
N ALA A 76 -32.41 -20.35 -3.29
CA ALA A 76 -31.87 -21.70 -3.15
C ALA A 76 -30.95 -21.87 -1.92
N GLY A 77 -30.79 -20.84 -1.08
CA GLY A 77 -29.99 -20.90 0.15
C GLY A 77 -28.51 -20.57 -0.04
N GLY A 78 -28.14 -19.89 -1.12
CA GLY A 78 -26.78 -19.37 -1.30
C GLY A 78 -26.45 -18.23 -0.32
N ILE A 79 -25.17 -18.01 -0.05
CA ILE A 79 -24.68 -16.98 0.88
C ILE A 79 -23.62 -16.13 0.17
N LEU A 80 -23.80 -14.82 0.18
CA LEU A 80 -22.79 -13.84 -0.23
C LEU A 80 -22.07 -13.33 1.02
N ILE A 81 -20.74 -13.35 0.98
CA ILE A 81 -19.87 -12.93 2.08
C ILE A 81 -18.93 -11.86 1.53
N LEU A 82 -18.81 -10.75 2.25
CA LEU A 82 -17.80 -9.72 2.01
C LEU A 82 -16.88 -9.66 3.23
N ILE A 83 -15.58 -9.75 2.98
CA ILE A 83 -14.54 -9.73 4.00
C ILE A 83 -13.59 -8.58 3.70
N THR A 84 -13.25 -7.81 4.72
CA THR A 84 -12.08 -6.94 4.69
C THR A 84 -11.09 -7.38 5.75
N GLY A 85 -9.81 -7.29 5.45
CA GLY A 85 -8.79 -7.79 6.36
C GLY A 85 -7.40 -7.37 5.97
N GLN A 86 -6.44 -7.98 6.65
CA GLN A 86 -5.01 -7.78 6.46
C GLN A 86 -4.33 -9.12 6.19
N LEU A 87 -3.42 -9.15 5.21
CA LEU A 87 -2.49 -10.24 4.99
C LEU A 87 -1.17 -9.90 5.67
N LEU A 88 -0.74 -10.76 6.59
CA LEU A 88 0.58 -10.71 7.19
C LEU A 88 1.43 -11.75 6.45
N VAL A 89 2.39 -11.29 5.64
CA VAL A 89 3.23 -12.16 4.81
C VAL A 89 4.61 -12.29 5.46
N ASP A 90 5.10 -13.52 5.59
CA ASP A 90 6.39 -13.86 6.17
C ASP A 90 6.67 -13.18 7.54
N GLU A 91 7.85 -12.61 7.75
CA GLU A 91 8.19 -11.77 8.91
C GLU A 91 8.05 -10.27 8.59
N GLU A 92 7.28 -9.93 7.57
CA GLU A 92 7.18 -8.57 7.11
C GLU A 92 6.34 -7.75 8.10
N GLN A 93 6.88 -6.62 8.56
CA GLN A 93 6.22 -5.77 9.55
C GLN A 93 4.98 -5.05 9.01
N ARG A 94 4.69 -5.18 7.70
CA ARG A 94 3.65 -4.40 7.02
C ARG A 94 2.50 -5.29 6.57
N PRO A 95 1.36 -5.27 7.27
CA PRO A 95 0.17 -5.96 6.80
C PRO A 95 -0.35 -5.33 5.51
N MET A 96 -0.78 -6.15 4.56
CA MET A 96 -1.45 -5.68 3.34
C MET A 96 -2.96 -5.74 3.52
N ASN A 97 -3.65 -4.63 3.32
CA ASN A 97 -5.11 -4.65 3.33
C ASN A 97 -5.64 -5.40 2.11
N TYR A 98 -6.70 -6.16 2.29
CA TYR A 98 -7.41 -6.83 1.21
C TYR A 98 -8.93 -6.75 1.41
N SER A 99 -9.64 -6.95 0.31
CA SER A 99 -11.07 -7.20 0.27
C SER A 99 -11.31 -8.47 -0.51
N GLN A 100 -12.13 -9.36 0.02
CA GLN A 100 -12.49 -10.60 -0.62
C GLN A 100 -13.99 -10.85 -0.53
N ALA A 101 -14.59 -11.26 -1.63
CA ALA A 101 -15.99 -11.64 -1.67
C ALA A 101 -16.12 -13.11 -2.06
N PHE A 102 -16.95 -13.85 -1.31
CA PHE A 102 -17.30 -15.23 -1.61
C PHE A 102 -18.79 -15.34 -1.88
N GLN A 103 -19.17 -16.09 -2.90
CA GLN A 103 -20.52 -16.60 -3.04
C GLN A 103 -20.50 -18.11 -2.82
N LEU A 104 -21.15 -18.54 -1.75
CA LEU A 104 -21.33 -19.93 -1.41
C LEU A 104 -22.67 -20.42 -1.96
N LEU A 105 -22.66 -21.60 -2.60
CA LEU A 105 -23.87 -22.30 -2.99
C LEU A 105 -23.95 -23.65 -2.27
N PRO A 106 -25.14 -24.13 -1.91
CA PRO A 106 -25.29 -25.44 -1.31
C PRO A 106 -24.92 -26.53 -2.33
N ASP A 107 -24.29 -27.60 -1.86
CA ASP A 107 -23.87 -28.72 -2.69
C ASP A 107 -24.91 -29.85 -2.77
N GLY A 108 -26.08 -29.66 -2.15
CA GLY A 108 -27.16 -30.66 -2.08
C GLY A 108 -26.98 -31.73 -1.01
N SER A 109 -25.82 -31.80 -0.35
CA SER A 109 -25.52 -32.77 0.73
C SER A 109 -25.59 -32.14 2.14
N GLY A 110 -26.06 -30.89 2.22
CA GLY A 110 -26.08 -30.11 3.45
C GLY A 110 -24.78 -29.33 3.71
N SER A 111 -23.86 -29.29 2.74
CA SER A 111 -22.64 -28.50 2.77
C SER A 111 -22.67 -27.39 1.71
N TYR A 112 -21.60 -26.60 1.64
CA TYR A 112 -21.43 -25.49 0.71
C TYR A 112 -20.16 -25.64 -0.12
N PHE A 113 -20.17 -25.06 -1.31
CA PHE A 113 -18.98 -24.85 -2.13
C PHE A 113 -18.89 -23.40 -2.59
N ILE A 114 -17.69 -22.97 -2.96
CA ILE A 114 -17.39 -21.63 -3.43
C ILE A 114 -17.75 -21.54 -4.90
N PHE A 115 -18.79 -20.81 -5.25
CA PHE A 115 -19.17 -20.57 -6.65
C PHE A 115 -18.41 -19.38 -7.22
N ASN A 116 -18.36 -18.26 -6.50
CA ASN A 116 -17.55 -17.10 -6.87
C ASN A 116 -16.59 -16.74 -5.73
N ASP A 117 -15.36 -16.42 -6.11
CA ASP A 117 -14.30 -15.90 -5.24
C ASP A 117 -13.68 -14.69 -5.93
N ILE A 118 -13.76 -13.51 -5.31
CA ILE A 118 -13.17 -12.29 -5.85
C ILE A 118 -12.23 -11.72 -4.82
N PHE A 119 -10.94 -11.71 -5.13
CA PHE A 119 -9.89 -11.19 -4.27
C PHE A 119 -9.27 -9.92 -4.85
N LYS A 120 -9.17 -8.88 -4.01
CA LYS A 120 -8.48 -7.63 -4.35
C LYS A 120 -7.66 -7.12 -3.17
N GLY A 121 -6.36 -6.92 -3.40
CA GLY A 121 -5.51 -6.13 -2.52
C GLY A 121 -5.94 -4.68 -2.52
N VAL A 122 -6.22 -4.15 -1.33
CA VAL A 122 -6.55 -2.74 -1.13
C VAL A 122 -5.24 -1.99 -0.96
N ARG A 123 -4.90 -1.22 -2.00
CA ARG A 123 -3.75 -0.33 -1.98
C ARG A 123 -4.19 1.04 -1.49
N ASP A 124 -3.52 1.57 -0.49
CA ASP A 124 -3.65 2.99 -0.17
C ASP A 124 -3.13 3.81 -1.36
N ALA A 125 -3.81 4.90 -1.67
CA ALA A 125 -3.43 5.77 -2.77
C ALA A 125 -2.05 6.39 -2.49
N GLU A 126 -1.06 6.03 -3.32
CA GLU A 126 0.26 6.67 -3.34
C GLU A 126 0.10 8.09 -3.89
N PHE A 127 0.07 9.09 -3.01
CA PHE A 127 0.14 10.49 -3.47
C PHE A 127 1.60 10.80 -3.83
N GLN A 128 1.89 10.97 -5.12
CA GLN A 128 3.24 11.24 -5.65
C GLN A 128 3.78 12.65 -5.30
N THR A 129 3.31 13.30 -4.23
CA THR A 129 3.69 14.68 -3.87
C THR A 129 5.19 14.84 -3.75
N GLY A 130 5.86 13.84 -3.16
CA GLY A 130 7.32 13.86 -3.00
C GLY A 130 8.05 13.88 -4.34
N VAL A 131 7.58 13.09 -5.32
CA VAL A 131 8.16 13.07 -6.68
C VAL A 131 8.03 14.43 -7.35
N ILE A 132 6.86 15.05 -7.25
CA ILE A 132 6.61 16.37 -7.81
C ILE A 132 7.50 17.41 -7.11
N CYS A 133 7.66 17.32 -5.78
CA CYS A 133 8.56 18.20 -5.03
C CYS A 133 10.02 18.09 -5.49
N ILE A 134 10.52 16.88 -5.81
CA ILE A 134 11.88 16.68 -6.32
C ILE A 134 12.10 17.48 -7.59
N PHE A 135 11.26 17.26 -8.62
CA PHE A 135 11.40 17.94 -9.91
C PHE A 135 11.25 19.45 -9.77
N LEU A 136 10.27 19.89 -8.98
CA LEU A 136 10.00 21.31 -8.79
C LEU A 136 11.15 22.01 -8.05
N CYS A 137 11.64 21.45 -6.94
CA CYS A 137 12.74 22.04 -6.18
C CYS A 137 14.04 22.07 -6.99
N PHE A 138 14.29 21.02 -7.79
CA PHE A 138 15.44 20.97 -8.68
C PHE A 138 15.38 22.06 -9.76
N ALA A 139 14.24 22.15 -10.49
CA ALA A 139 14.06 23.12 -11.55
C ALA A 139 14.10 24.57 -11.03
N LEU A 140 13.39 24.86 -9.93
CA LEU A 140 13.33 26.20 -9.34
C LEU A 140 14.64 26.59 -8.65
N GLY A 141 15.34 25.64 -8.03
CA GLY A 141 16.67 25.85 -7.48
C GLY A 141 17.62 26.35 -8.57
N ILE A 142 17.73 25.64 -9.68
CA ILE A 142 18.58 26.05 -10.82
C ILE A 142 18.12 27.39 -11.40
N ALA A 143 16.83 27.56 -11.64
CA ALA A 143 16.28 28.77 -12.25
C ALA A 143 16.59 30.04 -11.44
N ASN A 144 16.65 29.94 -10.11
CA ASN A 144 16.90 31.08 -9.22
C ASN A 144 18.37 31.20 -8.77
N CYS A 145 19.29 30.33 -9.25
CA CYS A 145 20.72 30.45 -8.95
C CYS A 145 21.38 31.65 -9.65
N PHE A 146 20.74 32.25 -10.64
CA PHE A 146 21.27 33.38 -11.41
C PHE A 146 21.00 34.75 -10.78
N HIS A 147 20.40 34.80 -9.58
CA HIS A 147 20.19 36.06 -8.84
C HIS A 147 21.43 36.45 -8.04
N ILE A 148 21.79 37.73 -8.06
CA ILE A 148 22.96 38.29 -7.34
C ILE A 148 22.64 38.59 -5.85
N SER A 149 21.37 38.51 -5.44
CA SER A 149 20.93 38.76 -4.06
C SER A 149 21.04 37.53 -3.17
N LEU A 150 20.73 37.67 -1.87
CA LEU A 150 20.64 36.57 -0.89
C LEU A 150 19.73 35.41 -1.33
N VAL A 151 18.89 35.62 -2.35
CA VAL A 151 18.07 34.58 -3.00
C VAL A 151 18.94 33.42 -3.48
N ILE A 152 20.19 33.63 -3.92
CA ILE A 152 21.07 32.54 -4.36
C ILE A 152 21.28 31.47 -3.29
N LEU A 153 21.36 31.88 -2.02
CA LEU A 153 21.49 30.94 -0.89
C LEU A 153 20.22 30.09 -0.76
N PHE A 154 19.05 30.70 -0.85
CA PHE A 154 17.77 29.98 -0.81
C PHE A 154 17.59 29.04 -2.02
N SER A 155 18.07 29.44 -3.20
CA SER A 155 18.09 28.62 -4.41
C SER A 155 18.96 27.37 -4.26
N ILE A 156 20.16 27.53 -3.69
CA ILE A 156 21.06 26.41 -3.39
C ILE A 156 20.41 25.48 -2.35
N ILE A 157 19.81 26.03 -1.29
CA ILE A 157 19.10 25.21 -0.30
C ILE A 157 17.91 24.48 -0.93
N CYS A 158 17.16 25.12 -1.84
CA CYS A 158 16.08 24.48 -2.59
C CYS A 158 16.60 23.33 -3.46
N LEU A 159 17.74 23.52 -4.14
CA LEU A 159 18.38 22.47 -4.94
C LEU A 159 18.86 21.29 -4.07
N VAL A 160 19.51 21.57 -2.94
CA VAL A 160 19.92 20.54 -1.96
C VAL A 160 18.70 19.80 -1.40
N SER A 161 17.60 20.51 -1.15
CA SER A 161 16.34 19.92 -0.69
C SER A 161 15.80 18.88 -1.68
N ALA A 162 15.94 19.10 -2.99
CA ALA A 162 15.54 18.11 -3.99
C ALA A 162 16.29 16.78 -3.84
N PHE A 163 17.62 16.84 -3.63
CA PHE A 163 18.43 15.64 -3.38
C PHE A 163 18.07 14.97 -2.05
N LEU A 164 17.80 15.76 -1.01
CA LEU A 164 17.39 15.24 0.28
C LEU A 164 16.03 14.50 0.18
N ILE A 165 15.08 15.07 -0.57
CA ILE A 165 13.76 14.44 -0.79
C ILE A 165 13.89 13.12 -1.55
N ILE A 166 14.82 13.01 -2.51
CA ILE A 166 15.11 11.73 -3.20
C ILE A 166 15.43 10.62 -2.17
N PHE A 167 16.27 10.88 -1.18
CA PHE A 167 16.59 9.87 -0.16
C PHE A 167 15.43 9.56 0.78
N ILE A 168 14.55 10.53 1.05
CA ILE A 168 13.36 10.32 1.87
C ILE A 168 12.32 9.48 1.12
N GLU A 169 12.08 9.80 -0.14
CA GLU A 169 11.03 9.16 -0.94
C GLU A 169 11.45 7.81 -1.51
N VAL A 170 12.75 7.60 -1.74
CA VAL A 170 13.30 6.40 -2.38
C VAL A 170 14.13 5.56 -1.39
N PRO A 171 13.49 4.72 -0.56
CA PRO A 171 14.22 3.83 0.35
C PRO A 171 15.12 2.81 -0.38
N LEU A 172 14.87 2.54 -1.66
CA LEU A 172 15.69 1.65 -2.50
C LEU A 172 17.12 2.20 -2.71
N LEU A 173 17.30 3.52 -2.75
CA LEU A 173 18.64 4.10 -2.91
C LEU A 173 19.55 3.80 -1.72
N LEU A 174 19.00 3.64 -0.52
CA LEU A 174 19.78 3.20 0.65
C LEU A 174 20.28 1.75 0.53
N ARG A 175 19.62 0.91 -0.27
CA ARG A 175 20.06 -0.48 -0.51
C ARG A 175 21.09 -0.60 -1.63
N ILE A 176 21.07 0.30 -2.61
CA ILE A 176 21.97 0.26 -3.78
C ILE A 176 23.26 1.05 -3.49
N CYS A 177 23.16 2.14 -2.73
CA CYS A 177 24.34 2.90 -2.33
C CYS A 177 25.08 2.15 -1.21
N PRO A 178 26.41 1.95 -1.31
CA PRO A 178 27.23 1.41 -0.23
C PRO A 178 27.31 2.46 0.89
N THR A 179 26.27 2.53 1.71
CA THR A 179 26.20 3.46 2.84
C THR A 179 26.65 2.76 4.12
N SER A 180 27.16 3.53 5.08
CA SER A 180 27.61 2.96 6.34
C SER A 180 26.42 2.47 7.17
N SER A 181 26.60 1.42 7.97
CA SER A 181 25.56 0.92 8.89
C SER A 181 25.06 1.99 9.87
N THR A 182 25.88 2.99 10.17
CA THR A 182 25.51 4.18 10.94
C THR A 182 24.57 5.12 10.18
N PHE A 183 24.78 5.28 8.87
CA PHE A 183 23.92 6.07 7.99
C PHE A 183 22.57 5.39 7.80
N ASP A 184 22.55 4.06 7.62
CA ASP A 184 21.30 3.29 7.56
C ASP A 184 20.47 3.41 8.85
N ALA A 185 21.10 3.29 10.01
CA ALA A 185 20.44 3.44 11.31
C ALA A 185 19.90 4.86 11.53
N PHE A 186 20.62 5.87 11.04
CA PHE A 186 20.16 7.26 11.04
C PHE A 186 18.98 7.46 10.08
N MET A 187 19.08 6.98 8.84
CA MET A 187 18.04 7.10 7.82
C MET A 187 16.73 6.41 8.21
N ARG A 188 16.80 5.29 8.93
CA ARG A 188 15.61 4.62 9.49
C ARG A 188 14.77 5.53 10.39
N ARG A 189 15.37 6.51 11.07
CA ARG A 189 14.63 7.48 11.91
C ARG A 189 13.74 8.42 11.10
N PHE A 190 14.07 8.65 9.82
CA PHE A 190 13.34 9.54 8.92
C PHE A 190 12.27 8.86 8.09
N THR A 191 11.99 7.57 8.38
CA THR A 191 10.97 6.81 7.65
C THR A 191 9.56 7.01 8.20
N THR A 192 9.41 7.56 9.41
CA THR A 192 8.11 7.82 10.03
C THR A 192 7.39 9.00 9.37
N ASN A 193 6.06 8.93 9.29
CA ASN A 193 5.24 9.98 8.70
C ASN A 193 5.41 11.33 9.41
N TYR A 194 5.56 11.34 10.74
CA TYR A 194 5.83 12.57 11.50
C TYR A 194 7.19 13.17 11.16
N MET A 195 8.23 12.36 10.96
CA MET A 195 9.55 12.89 10.60
C MET A 195 9.59 13.40 9.17
N ARG A 196 8.90 12.74 8.25
CA ARG A 196 8.67 13.25 6.90
C ARG A 196 7.95 14.59 6.95
N ALA A 197 6.84 14.68 7.69
CA ALA A 197 6.09 15.93 7.86
C ALA A 197 6.99 17.06 8.39
N GLY A 198 7.81 16.78 9.40
CA GLY A 198 8.75 17.75 9.96
C GLY A 198 9.78 18.24 8.95
N ILE A 199 10.41 17.33 8.19
CA ILE A 199 11.43 17.70 7.20
C ILE A 199 10.82 18.53 6.06
N TYR A 200 9.69 18.08 5.50
CA TYR A 200 8.96 18.85 4.49
C TYR A 200 8.55 20.22 5.03
N GLY A 201 8.13 20.30 6.30
CA GLY A 201 7.78 21.55 6.97
C GLY A 201 8.97 22.50 7.13
N VAL A 202 10.14 22.00 7.51
CA VAL A 202 11.37 22.82 7.63
C VAL A 202 11.81 23.32 6.26
N MET A 203 11.83 22.47 5.24
CA MET A 203 12.17 22.89 3.87
C MET A 203 11.16 23.92 3.35
N ALA A 204 9.87 23.72 3.60
CA ALA A 204 8.82 24.69 3.24
C ALA A 204 9.03 26.04 3.94
N LEU A 205 9.31 26.04 5.25
CA LEU A 205 9.58 27.26 6.02
C LEU A 205 10.75 28.05 5.42
N VAL A 206 11.85 27.37 5.08
CA VAL A 206 13.01 28.02 4.44
C VAL A 206 12.61 28.70 3.12
N GLN A 207 11.78 28.06 2.30
CA GLN A 207 11.31 28.66 1.05
C GLN A 207 10.28 29.78 1.26
N TRP A 208 9.49 29.75 2.34
CA TRP A 208 8.65 30.90 2.71
C TRP A 208 9.50 32.10 3.14
N LEU A 209 10.58 31.87 3.90
CA LEU A 209 11.51 32.92 4.33
C LEU A 209 12.23 33.58 3.14
N SER A 210 12.48 32.85 2.05
CA SER A 210 13.10 33.44 0.85
C SER A 210 12.27 34.57 0.25
N LEU A 211 10.94 34.51 0.39
CA LEU A 211 10.01 35.50 -0.16
C LEU A 211 10.03 36.84 0.60
N ILE A 212 10.48 36.85 1.86
CA ILE A 212 10.69 38.09 2.63
C ILE A 212 11.82 38.91 1.99
N VAL A 213 12.84 38.24 1.45
CA VAL A 213 13.96 38.89 0.77
C VAL A 213 13.52 39.39 -0.61
N LYS A 214 12.88 38.52 -1.39
CA LYS A 214 12.36 38.87 -2.72
C LYS A 214 11.34 37.83 -3.17
N THR A 215 10.22 38.28 -3.72
CA THR A 215 9.26 37.39 -4.38
C THR A 215 9.87 36.80 -5.65
N THR A 216 10.01 35.48 -5.69
CA THR A 216 10.50 34.72 -6.85
C THR A 216 9.65 33.47 -7.08
N SER A 217 9.99 32.67 -8.08
CA SER A 217 9.29 31.41 -8.37
C SER A 217 9.46 30.35 -7.27
N LEU A 218 10.34 30.55 -6.28
CA LEU A 218 10.48 29.69 -5.09
C LEU A 218 9.18 29.57 -4.27
N VAL A 219 8.23 30.49 -4.44
CA VAL A 219 6.88 30.38 -3.84
C VAL A 219 6.17 29.07 -4.23
N ALA A 220 6.37 28.59 -5.46
CA ALA A 220 5.78 27.34 -5.90
C ALA A 220 6.36 26.14 -5.14
N ALA A 221 7.68 26.14 -4.88
CA ALA A 221 8.31 25.13 -4.02
C ALA A 221 7.79 25.24 -2.57
N ALA A 222 7.69 26.45 -2.02
CA ALA A 222 7.19 26.68 -0.66
C ALA A 222 5.77 26.10 -0.47
N VAL A 223 4.86 26.39 -1.39
CA VAL A 223 3.48 25.90 -1.36
C VAL A 223 3.44 24.37 -1.45
N LEU A 224 4.13 23.78 -2.42
CA LEU A 224 4.06 22.33 -2.63
C LEU A 224 4.71 21.54 -1.48
N LEU A 225 5.84 22.02 -0.95
CA LEU A 225 6.47 21.44 0.24
C LEU A 225 5.55 21.54 1.47
N THR A 226 4.79 22.63 1.60
CA THR A 226 3.80 22.78 2.68
C THR A 226 2.65 21.79 2.54
N ILE A 227 2.13 21.59 1.32
CA ILE A 227 1.09 20.58 1.04
C ILE A 227 1.61 19.18 1.37
N ALA A 228 2.84 18.86 0.95
CA ALA A 228 3.47 17.58 1.27
C ALA A 228 3.62 17.38 2.79
N ALA A 229 4.07 18.40 3.52
CA ALA A 229 4.17 18.36 4.98
C ALA A 229 2.81 18.08 5.64
N ALA A 230 1.75 18.76 5.16
CA ALA A 230 0.39 18.58 5.66
C ALA A 230 -0.13 17.16 5.41
N PHE A 231 0.10 16.60 4.22
CA PHE A 231 -0.30 15.22 3.92
C PHE A 231 0.42 14.20 4.78
N TYR A 232 1.73 14.36 4.99
CA TYR A 232 2.48 13.49 5.89
C TYR A 232 2.03 13.62 7.35
N ALA A 233 1.70 14.83 7.80
CA ALA A 233 1.15 15.05 9.14
C ALA A 233 -0.22 14.36 9.29
N LEU A 234 -1.11 14.53 8.32
CA LEU A 234 -2.43 13.88 8.30
C LEU A 234 -2.32 12.36 8.27
N ALA A 235 -1.40 11.81 7.47
CA ALA A 235 -1.13 10.37 7.44
C ALA A 235 -0.60 9.87 8.79
N GLY A 236 0.27 10.64 9.45
CA GLY A 236 0.75 10.37 10.80
C GLY A 236 -0.38 10.36 11.84
N VAL A 237 -1.28 11.34 11.80
CA VAL A 237 -2.45 11.43 12.71
C VAL A 237 -3.42 10.26 12.48
N LYS A 238 -3.58 9.82 11.22
CA LYS A 238 -4.42 8.66 10.87
C LYS A 238 -3.75 7.31 11.14
N GLY A 239 -2.51 7.28 11.64
CA GLY A 239 -1.75 6.04 11.84
C GLY A 239 -1.47 5.27 10.55
N GLN A 240 -1.56 5.93 9.40
CA GLN A 240 -1.28 5.32 8.10
C GLN A 240 0.22 5.09 7.98
N GLY A 241 0.62 4.01 7.30
CA GLY A 241 2.03 3.76 6.96
C GLY A 241 2.47 4.58 5.76
N PHE A 242 3.79 4.73 5.56
CA PHE A 242 4.31 5.28 4.31
C PHE A 242 4.18 4.25 3.17
N VAL A 243 3.51 4.64 2.09
CA VAL A 243 3.41 3.86 0.85
C VAL A 243 4.33 4.50 -0.19
N GLY A 244 5.38 3.76 -0.56
CA GLY A 244 6.37 4.23 -1.54
C GLY A 244 5.86 4.13 -2.96
N SER A 245 6.23 5.10 -3.81
CA SER A 245 5.80 5.12 -5.21
C SER A 245 6.33 3.92 -6.00
N LYS A 246 5.47 3.26 -6.78
CA LYS A 246 5.88 2.20 -7.73
C LYS A 246 6.97 2.64 -8.70
N THR A 247 6.95 3.91 -9.13
CA THR A 247 7.94 4.48 -10.06
C THR A 247 9.34 4.61 -9.47
N LEU A 248 9.46 4.54 -8.14
CA LEU A 248 10.70 4.74 -7.40
C LEU A 248 11.12 3.48 -6.64
N GLY A 249 10.67 2.30 -7.09
CA GLY A 249 11.00 1.04 -6.44
C GLY A 249 10.26 0.82 -5.13
N GLY A 250 9.12 1.48 -4.94
CA GLY A 250 8.12 1.12 -3.93
C GLY A 250 7.61 -0.28 -4.23
N GLN A 251 8.29 -1.28 -3.70
CA GLN A 251 7.78 -2.65 -3.64
C GLN A 251 6.67 -2.67 -2.58
N GLY A 252 5.49 -2.20 -2.97
CA GLY A 252 4.29 -2.77 -2.37
C GLY A 252 4.30 -4.25 -2.75
N VAL A 253 4.23 -5.14 -1.77
CA VAL A 253 4.11 -6.60 -1.96
C VAL A 253 2.92 -6.94 -2.90
N ALA A 254 1.96 -6.02 -3.05
CA ALA A 254 0.92 -6.05 -4.08
C ALA A 254 1.45 -6.14 -5.54
N GLN A 255 2.72 -5.82 -5.82
CA GLN A 255 3.37 -6.09 -7.11
C GLN A 255 4.08 -7.45 -7.17
N MET A 256 4.37 -8.08 -6.03
CA MET A 256 4.83 -9.48 -5.99
C MET A 256 3.66 -10.44 -6.27
N ILE A 257 2.42 -10.00 -6.08
CA ILE A 257 1.21 -10.83 -6.24
C ILE A 257 0.71 -10.91 -7.71
N ILE A 258 1.23 -10.06 -8.62
CA ILE A 258 0.87 -10.06 -10.05
C ILE A 258 1.71 -11.08 -10.80
#